data_AF-A0A1C6IYV5-F1
#
_entry.id   AF-A0A1C6IYV5-F1
#
_cell.length_a   1.000
_cell.length_b   1.000
_cell.length_c   1.000
_cell.angle_alpha   90.00
_cell.angle_beta   90.00
_cell.angle_gamma   90.00
#
_symmetry.space_group_name_H-M   'P 1'
#
loop_
_entity.id
_entity.type
_entity.pdbx_description
1 polymer ?
#
loop_
_entity_poly.entity_id
_entity_poly.type
_entity_poly.pdbx_seq_one_letter_code
_entity_poly.pdbx_strand_id
1 'polypeptide(L)'
;MTPEDFLLEMAEREECQSVMYKRMSIHMHIGLYNSRRANIYQIDSWMIPLAKVIKKQLEQNVVDIDALLKYMIENDKTNCALFAATTWFKPKEGISFESYASYIARDKIISPFVENIDRAVFSTIVVSFIFDYFRPTTIDISEIVKNEIFTHPTNQYGLTKVNGATFKKDGLIFEGKGYYYNCFTNKTIINPLDSTVGFAKIIQDEAGDCDILYRLDDRLSMPEQEYQDYTGVSFAKFYGPQFRFEPGVFSAPKTIIVHIDEKTLDKLLMVVKPCVDSKTGEDFWHVEIETLPYSTTYTKNVITTFLHGMYYPEKGIFSHIDYTKNQYSQSLYIQKYTANCKCKLDTRTVKIS
;
A
#
# COMPACT_ATOMS: atom_id res chain seq x y z
N MET A 1 12.02 -5.34 -32.49
CA MET A 1 12.20 -4.35 -31.41
C MET A 1 13.13 -4.93 -30.35
N THR A 2 13.88 -4.12 -29.60
CA THR A 2 14.63 -4.66 -28.45
C THR A 2 13.68 -5.02 -27.30
N PRO A 3 14.03 -5.94 -26.38
CA PRO A 3 13.23 -6.22 -25.21
C PRO A 3 12.92 -5.00 -24.34
N GLU A 4 13.90 -4.12 -24.16
CA GLU A 4 13.77 -2.92 -23.33
C GLU A 4 12.78 -1.92 -23.95
N ASP A 5 12.93 -1.61 -25.24
CA ASP A 5 12.00 -0.71 -25.95
C ASP A 5 10.57 -1.25 -25.91
N PHE A 6 10.41 -2.56 -26.06
CA PHE A 6 9.10 -3.22 -25.98
C PHE A 6 8.48 -3.04 -24.59
N LEU A 7 9.24 -3.29 -23.53
CA LEU A 7 8.76 -3.18 -22.16
C LEU A 7 8.43 -1.73 -21.78
N LEU A 8 9.23 -0.76 -22.23
CA LEU A 8 8.98 0.68 -22.05
C LEU A 8 7.71 1.10 -22.78
N GLU A 9 7.54 0.71 -24.05
CA GLU A 9 6.32 1.01 -24.80
C GLU A 9 5.09 0.44 -24.09
N MET A 10 5.15 -0.81 -23.61
CA MET A 10 4.04 -1.42 -22.88
C MET A 10 3.77 -0.76 -21.52
N ALA A 11 4.81 -0.24 -20.86
CA ALA A 11 4.66 0.48 -19.60
C ALA A 11 3.96 1.83 -19.80
N GLU A 12 4.21 2.53 -20.92
CA GLU A 12 3.60 3.84 -21.24
C GLU A 12 2.16 3.76 -21.75
N ARG A 13 1.67 2.57 -22.09
CA ARG A 13 0.29 2.33 -22.54
C ARG A 13 -0.74 2.72 -21.47
N GLU A 14 -1.88 3.22 -21.91
CA GLU A 14 -3.02 3.56 -21.05
C GLU A 14 -3.50 2.37 -20.21
N GLU A 15 -3.51 1.15 -20.79
CA GLU A 15 -3.88 -0.09 -20.11
C GLU A 15 -2.97 -0.42 -18.93
N CYS A 16 -1.69 0.01 -18.96
CA CYS A 16 -0.76 -0.12 -17.86
C CYS A 16 -0.94 1.02 -16.85
N GLN A 17 -0.96 2.27 -17.33
CA GLN A 17 -1.02 3.47 -16.48
C GLN A 17 -2.31 3.55 -15.66
N SER A 18 -3.45 3.16 -16.24
CA SER A 18 -4.77 3.17 -15.58
C SER A 18 -4.85 2.27 -14.34
N VAL A 19 -4.02 1.23 -14.26
CA VAL A 19 -4.01 0.28 -13.13
C VAL A 19 -2.78 0.39 -12.25
N MET A 20 -1.86 1.32 -12.55
CA MET A 20 -0.62 1.47 -11.81
C MET A 20 -0.87 1.85 -10.34
N TYR A 21 -1.91 2.65 -10.05
CA TYR A 21 -2.27 2.97 -8.67
C TYR A 21 -2.73 1.74 -7.86
N LYS A 22 -3.51 0.85 -8.48
CA LYS A 22 -3.89 -0.44 -7.89
C LYS A 22 -2.65 -1.30 -7.65
N ARG A 23 -1.75 -1.38 -8.65
CA ARG A 23 -0.47 -2.06 -8.50
C ARG A 23 0.35 -1.51 -7.33
N MET A 24 0.44 -0.20 -7.17
CA MET A 24 1.17 0.42 -6.06
C MET A 24 0.62 0.02 -4.68
N SER A 25 -0.71 -0.16 -4.59
CA SER A 25 -1.42 -0.53 -3.37
C SER A 25 -1.28 -2.02 -3.01
N ILE A 26 -1.01 -2.88 -3.99
CA ILE A 26 -0.62 -4.27 -3.77
C ILE A 26 0.87 -4.31 -3.38
N HIS A 27 1.19 -4.75 -2.17
CA HIS A 27 2.60 -4.72 -1.71
C HIS A 27 3.41 -5.96 -2.13
N MET A 28 2.73 -7.03 -2.56
CA MET A 28 3.35 -8.22 -3.12
C MET A 28 3.90 -7.97 -4.54
N HIS A 29 4.90 -8.75 -4.94
CA HIS A 29 5.31 -8.86 -6.34
C HIS A 29 4.21 -9.53 -7.16
N ILE A 30 3.91 -9.01 -8.34
CA ILE A 30 2.78 -9.50 -9.14
C ILE A 30 3.03 -10.93 -9.63
N GLY A 31 4.29 -11.30 -9.90
CA GLY A 31 4.60 -12.69 -10.22
C GLY A 31 4.19 -13.67 -9.12
N LEU A 32 4.48 -13.34 -7.85
CA LEU A 32 4.06 -14.14 -6.69
C LEU A 32 2.56 -14.03 -6.41
N TYR A 33 1.97 -12.87 -6.64
CA TYR A 33 0.52 -12.66 -6.54
C TYR A 33 -0.23 -13.62 -7.47
N ASN A 34 0.22 -13.72 -8.72
CA ASN A 34 -0.35 -14.61 -9.72
C ASN A 34 -0.07 -16.09 -9.44
N SER A 35 1.10 -16.43 -8.91
CA SER A 35 1.45 -17.82 -8.60
C SER A 35 0.63 -18.44 -7.46
N ARG A 36 -0.05 -17.62 -6.65
CA ARG A 36 -0.93 -18.11 -5.57
C ARG A 36 -2.29 -18.59 -6.07
N ARG A 37 -2.61 -18.35 -7.33
CA ARG A 37 -3.88 -18.78 -7.92
C ARG A 37 -3.84 -20.26 -8.23
N ALA A 38 -4.97 -20.93 -8.01
CA ALA A 38 -5.14 -22.33 -8.42
C ALA A 38 -5.05 -22.49 -9.95
N ASN A 39 -5.34 -21.44 -10.71
CA ASN A 39 -5.30 -21.43 -12.17
C ASN A 39 -4.52 -20.22 -12.70
N ILE A 40 -3.34 -20.48 -13.26
CA ILE A 40 -2.46 -19.45 -13.85
C ILE A 40 -3.07 -18.76 -15.09
N TYR A 41 -4.12 -19.34 -15.70
CA TYR A 41 -4.85 -18.74 -16.81
C TYR A 41 -5.92 -17.74 -16.36
N GLN A 42 -6.22 -17.67 -15.06
CA GLN A 42 -7.22 -16.76 -14.47
C GLN A 42 -6.52 -15.57 -13.80
N ILE A 43 -6.03 -14.63 -14.61
CA ILE A 43 -5.59 -13.32 -14.11
C ILE A 43 -6.81 -12.45 -13.81
N ASP A 44 -6.66 -11.48 -12.90
CA ASP A 44 -7.74 -10.54 -12.60
C ASP A 44 -8.17 -9.70 -13.80
N SER A 45 -9.44 -9.29 -13.76
CA SER A 45 -10.04 -8.39 -14.74
C SER A 45 -9.20 -7.14 -15.01
N TRP A 46 -8.56 -6.59 -13.98
CA TRP A 46 -7.75 -5.37 -14.10
C TRP A 46 -6.42 -5.59 -14.84
N MET A 47 -5.91 -6.82 -14.97
CA MET A 47 -4.69 -7.13 -15.74
C MET A 47 -4.97 -7.53 -17.19
N ILE A 48 -6.20 -7.99 -17.47
CA ILE A 48 -6.60 -8.51 -18.78
C ILE A 48 -6.35 -7.53 -19.94
N PRO A 49 -6.66 -6.22 -19.84
CA PRO A 49 -6.44 -5.28 -20.94
C PRO A 49 -4.99 -5.25 -21.42
N LEU A 50 -4.03 -5.06 -20.50
CA LEU A 50 -2.61 -5.03 -20.84
C LEU A 50 -2.11 -6.39 -21.36
N ALA A 51 -2.54 -7.50 -20.73
CA ALA A 51 -2.18 -8.85 -21.16
C ALA A 51 -2.62 -9.12 -22.61
N LYS A 52 -3.82 -8.68 -23.01
CA LYS A 52 -4.32 -8.82 -24.38
C LYS A 52 -3.49 -8.05 -25.39
N VAL A 53 -3.07 -6.82 -25.06
CA VAL A 53 -2.20 -6.01 -25.92
C VAL A 53 -0.85 -6.70 -26.11
N ILE A 54 -0.21 -7.11 -25.03
CA ILE A 54 1.08 -7.82 -25.07
C ILE A 54 0.97 -9.11 -25.88
N LYS A 55 -0.07 -9.93 -25.62
CA LYS A 55 -0.30 -11.17 -26.35
C LYS A 55 -0.36 -10.92 -27.87
N LYS A 56 -1.12 -9.91 -28.30
CA LYS A 56 -1.24 -9.56 -29.73
C LYS A 56 0.12 -9.16 -30.34
N GLN A 57 0.93 -8.38 -29.61
CA GLN A 57 2.26 -7.97 -30.07
C GLN A 57 3.23 -9.18 -30.17
N LEU A 58 3.13 -10.13 -29.24
CA LEU A 58 3.90 -11.37 -29.27
C LEU A 58 3.49 -12.27 -30.44
N GLU A 59 2.20 -12.34 -30.78
CA GLU A 59 1.70 -13.08 -31.95
C GLU A 59 2.16 -12.45 -33.28
N GLN A 60 2.35 -11.13 -33.29
CA GLN A 60 2.91 -10.38 -34.42
C GLN A 60 4.45 -10.44 -34.48
N ASN A 61 5.09 -11.14 -33.54
CA ASN A 61 6.55 -11.28 -33.43
C ASN A 61 7.29 -9.93 -33.42
N VAL A 62 6.70 -8.90 -32.79
CA VAL A 62 7.33 -7.57 -32.66
C VAL A 62 8.62 -7.61 -31.83
N VAL A 63 8.67 -8.55 -30.89
CA VAL A 63 9.82 -8.86 -30.03
C VAL A 63 10.04 -10.37 -29.99
N ASP A 64 11.31 -10.78 -29.93
CA ASP A 64 11.69 -12.19 -29.77
C ASP A 64 11.43 -12.66 -28.33
N ILE A 65 10.78 -13.81 -28.16
CA ILE A 65 10.37 -14.32 -26.85
C ILE A 65 11.56 -14.66 -25.97
N ASP A 66 12.58 -15.32 -26.53
CA ASP A 66 13.72 -15.79 -25.75
C ASP A 66 14.61 -14.61 -25.35
N ALA A 67 14.80 -13.64 -26.23
CA ALA A 67 15.45 -12.38 -25.91
C ALA A 67 14.68 -11.59 -24.83
N LEU A 68 13.35 -11.54 -24.91
CA LEU A 68 12.53 -10.87 -23.92
C LEU A 68 12.58 -11.58 -22.56
N LEU A 69 12.47 -12.91 -22.53
CA LEU A 69 12.59 -13.69 -21.31
C LEU A 69 13.96 -13.49 -20.66
N LYS A 70 15.03 -13.55 -21.45
CA LYS A 70 16.38 -13.34 -20.98
C LYS A 70 16.55 -11.97 -20.33
N TYR A 71 16.08 -10.92 -20.99
CA TYR A 71 16.09 -9.56 -20.44
C TYR A 71 15.33 -9.49 -19.11
N MET A 72 14.12 -10.07 -19.04
CA MET A 72 13.33 -10.08 -17.81
C MET A 72 14.06 -10.81 -16.67
N ILE A 73 14.61 -12.00 -16.91
CA ILE A 73 15.35 -12.75 -15.87
C ILE A 73 16.59 -12.00 -15.40
N GLU A 74 17.28 -11.29 -16.29
CA GLU A 74 18.48 -10.52 -15.96
C GLU A 74 18.20 -9.24 -15.15
N ASN A 75 16.98 -8.71 -15.26
CA ASN A 75 16.59 -7.43 -14.65
C ASN A 75 15.57 -7.59 -13.51
N ASP A 76 15.03 -8.80 -13.30
CA ASP A 76 14.06 -9.09 -12.26
C ASP A 76 14.75 -9.32 -10.91
N LYS A 77 14.68 -8.32 -10.03
CA LYS A 77 15.23 -8.39 -8.67
C LYS A 77 14.54 -9.45 -7.78
N THR A 78 13.39 -9.97 -8.20
CA THR A 78 12.51 -10.82 -7.40
C THR A 78 12.58 -12.29 -7.80
N ASN A 79 13.22 -12.61 -8.94
CA ASN A 79 13.24 -13.93 -9.58
C ASN A 79 11.86 -14.49 -9.97
N CYS A 80 10.81 -13.67 -9.97
CA CYS A 80 9.47 -14.05 -10.42
C CYS A 80 9.45 -14.50 -11.89
N ALA A 81 10.18 -13.84 -12.79
CA ALA A 81 10.23 -14.19 -14.20
C ALA A 81 10.84 -15.58 -14.41
N LEU A 82 11.95 -15.88 -13.71
CA LEU A 82 12.58 -17.19 -13.73
C LEU A 82 11.67 -18.27 -13.12
N PHE A 83 11.05 -17.98 -11.98
CA PHE A 83 10.10 -18.88 -11.34
C PHE A 83 8.91 -19.19 -12.27
N ALA A 84 8.33 -18.18 -12.90
CA ALA A 84 7.20 -18.36 -13.80
C ALA A 84 7.59 -19.16 -15.05
N ALA A 85 8.72 -18.84 -15.68
CA ALA A 85 9.21 -19.59 -16.84
C ALA A 85 9.47 -21.07 -16.53
N THR A 86 9.92 -21.38 -15.32
CA THR A 86 10.22 -22.77 -14.90
C THR A 86 8.98 -23.54 -14.42
N THR A 87 7.92 -22.87 -13.95
CA THR A 87 6.78 -23.55 -13.31
C THR A 87 5.45 -23.44 -14.06
N TRP A 88 5.29 -22.46 -14.95
CA TRP A 88 4.02 -22.20 -15.65
C TRP A 88 3.94 -22.85 -17.03
N PHE A 89 5.04 -23.41 -17.52
CA PHE A 89 5.09 -24.14 -18.78
C PHE A 89 5.44 -25.61 -18.54
N LYS A 90 4.87 -26.47 -19.39
CA LYS A 90 5.19 -27.89 -19.39
C LYS A 90 6.45 -28.13 -20.23
N PRO A 91 7.47 -28.83 -19.70
CA PRO A 91 8.63 -29.24 -20.49
C PRO A 91 8.25 -30.12 -21.68
N LYS A 92 9.02 -30.06 -22.77
CA LYS A 92 8.95 -31.02 -23.88
C LYS A 92 9.09 -32.45 -23.37
N GLU A 93 8.43 -33.38 -24.06
CA GLU A 93 8.57 -34.81 -23.77
C GLU A 93 10.06 -35.23 -23.81
N GLY A 94 10.48 -36.03 -22.83
CA GLY A 94 11.87 -36.47 -22.69
C GLY A 94 12.78 -35.54 -21.88
N ILE A 95 12.33 -34.35 -21.48
CA ILE A 95 13.08 -33.44 -20.58
C ILE A 95 12.52 -33.56 -19.15
N SER A 96 13.35 -33.95 -18.18
CA SER A 96 12.93 -33.95 -16.76
C SER A 96 12.71 -32.54 -16.25
N PHE A 97 11.88 -32.37 -15.22
CA PHE A 97 11.65 -31.05 -14.62
C PHE A 97 12.94 -30.41 -14.10
N GLU A 98 13.82 -31.20 -13.46
CA GLU A 98 15.10 -30.70 -12.95
C GLU A 98 16.02 -30.23 -14.09
N SER A 99 16.07 -31.00 -15.19
CA SER A 99 16.86 -30.65 -16.37
C SER A 99 16.30 -29.38 -17.03
N TYR A 100 14.98 -29.31 -17.18
CA TYR A 100 14.28 -28.13 -17.69
C TYR A 100 14.61 -26.89 -16.86
N ALA A 101 14.40 -26.93 -15.55
CA ALA A 101 14.67 -25.81 -14.67
C ALA A 101 16.14 -25.37 -14.73
N SER A 102 17.07 -26.32 -14.78
CA SER A 102 18.51 -26.06 -14.94
C SER A 102 18.83 -25.35 -16.27
N TYR A 103 18.23 -25.79 -17.37
CA TYR A 103 18.42 -25.15 -18.68
C TYR A 103 17.85 -23.73 -18.72
N ILE A 104 16.64 -23.50 -18.21
CA ILE A 104 16.07 -22.15 -18.13
C ILE A 104 16.95 -21.24 -17.25
N ALA A 105 17.40 -21.72 -16.09
CA ALA A 105 18.24 -20.92 -15.18
C ALA A 105 19.61 -20.56 -15.79
N ARG A 106 20.20 -21.48 -16.56
CA ARG A 106 21.51 -21.27 -17.20
C ARG A 106 21.41 -20.42 -18.46
N ASP A 107 20.50 -20.79 -19.37
CA ASP A 107 20.44 -20.26 -20.73
C ASP A 107 19.47 -19.07 -20.84
N LYS A 108 18.51 -18.96 -19.91
CA LYS A 108 17.50 -17.89 -19.80
C LYS A 108 16.60 -17.76 -21.03
N ILE A 109 16.41 -18.86 -21.73
CA ILE A 109 15.55 -19.02 -22.92
C ILE A 109 14.61 -20.20 -22.69
N ILE A 110 13.47 -20.23 -23.38
CA ILE A 110 12.41 -21.23 -23.15
C ILE A 110 12.00 -21.99 -24.42
N SER A 111 12.07 -21.39 -25.61
CA SER A 111 11.57 -22.01 -26.85
C SER A 111 12.18 -23.38 -27.18
N PRO A 112 13.47 -23.65 -26.92
CA PRO A 112 14.03 -24.97 -27.17
C PRO A 112 13.44 -26.07 -26.28
N PHE A 113 12.85 -25.72 -25.14
CA PHE A 113 12.51 -26.67 -24.07
C PHE A 113 11.01 -26.86 -23.84
N VAL A 114 10.15 -26.11 -24.54
CA VAL A 114 8.68 -26.21 -24.48
C VAL A 114 8.12 -26.43 -25.89
N GLU A 115 7.17 -27.36 -26.07
CA GLU A 115 6.61 -27.71 -27.40
C GLU A 115 5.93 -26.52 -28.06
N ASN A 116 5.10 -25.81 -27.29
CA ASN A 116 4.38 -24.64 -27.76
C ASN A 116 4.27 -23.64 -26.61
N ILE A 117 4.77 -22.42 -26.84
CA ILE A 117 4.70 -21.37 -25.83
C ILE A 117 3.31 -20.74 -25.89
N ASP A 118 2.50 -21.02 -24.88
CA ASP A 118 1.22 -20.35 -24.72
C ASP A 118 1.44 -18.83 -24.54
N ARG A 119 1.00 -18.06 -25.53
CA ARG A 119 1.18 -16.60 -25.57
C ARG A 119 0.36 -15.90 -24.49
N ALA A 120 -0.75 -16.47 -24.02
CA ALA A 120 -1.51 -15.92 -22.90
C ALA A 120 -0.73 -16.08 -21.58
N VAL A 121 -0.16 -17.26 -21.34
CA VAL A 121 0.70 -17.48 -20.16
C VAL A 121 1.92 -16.58 -20.22
N PHE A 122 2.62 -16.53 -21.35
CA PHE A 122 3.81 -15.67 -21.49
C PHE A 122 3.45 -14.19 -21.34
N SER A 123 2.32 -13.72 -21.88
CA SER A 123 1.85 -12.34 -21.67
C SER A 123 1.62 -12.01 -20.19
N THR A 124 1.17 -12.97 -19.39
CA THR A 124 0.98 -12.79 -17.94
C THR A 124 2.32 -12.61 -17.22
N ILE A 125 3.36 -13.33 -17.65
CA ILE A 125 4.72 -13.15 -17.13
C ILE A 125 5.22 -11.73 -17.43
N VAL A 126 5.03 -11.28 -18.68
CA VAL A 126 5.43 -9.92 -19.09
C VAL A 126 4.68 -8.85 -18.31
N VAL A 127 3.35 -8.98 -18.15
CA VAL A 127 2.55 -8.06 -17.32
C VAL A 127 3.07 -8.01 -15.89
N SER A 128 3.34 -9.17 -15.30
CA SER A 128 3.86 -9.27 -13.93
C SER A 128 5.20 -8.55 -13.81
N PHE A 129 6.10 -8.78 -14.77
CA PHE A 129 7.40 -8.11 -14.83
C PHE A 129 7.25 -6.60 -14.96
N ILE A 130 6.43 -6.09 -15.91
CA ILE A 130 6.22 -4.65 -16.10
C ILE A 130 5.76 -3.99 -14.80
N PHE A 131 4.79 -4.57 -14.13
CA PHE A 131 4.26 -4.04 -12.89
C PHE A 131 5.22 -4.10 -11.70
N ASP A 132 6.14 -5.06 -11.69
CA ASP A 132 7.17 -5.17 -10.65
C ASP A 132 8.37 -4.25 -10.94
N TYR A 133 8.79 -4.18 -12.19
CA TYR A 133 9.97 -3.45 -12.66
C TYR A 133 9.72 -1.93 -12.75
N PHE A 134 8.58 -1.52 -13.30
CA PHE A 134 8.20 -0.10 -13.46
C PHE A 134 7.34 0.43 -12.31
N ARG A 135 7.30 -0.27 -11.17
CA ARG A 135 6.59 0.22 -9.99
C ARG A 135 7.15 1.59 -9.57
N PRO A 136 6.32 2.64 -9.47
CA PRO A 136 6.78 3.96 -9.05
C PRO A 136 7.51 3.91 -7.71
N THR A 137 8.72 4.48 -7.67
CA THR A 137 9.56 4.55 -6.46
C THR A 137 9.29 5.80 -5.63
N THR A 138 8.60 6.78 -6.21
CA THR A 138 8.15 8.02 -5.56
C THR A 138 6.64 8.10 -5.65
N ILE A 139 6.01 8.48 -4.53
CA ILE A 139 4.56 8.63 -4.43
C ILE A 139 4.26 10.11 -4.23
N ASP A 140 3.35 10.66 -5.05
CA ASP A 140 2.83 12.01 -4.92
C ASP A 140 1.33 11.96 -4.60
N ILE A 141 0.95 12.41 -3.40
CA ILE A 141 -0.45 12.45 -2.95
C ILE A 141 -1.29 13.33 -3.88
N SER A 142 -0.73 14.42 -4.40
CA SER A 142 -1.45 15.39 -5.22
C SER A 142 -1.85 14.78 -6.56
N GLU A 143 -0.94 14.02 -7.18
CA GLU A 143 -1.21 13.30 -8.43
C GLU A 143 -2.19 12.14 -8.23
N ILE A 144 -2.13 11.46 -7.07
CA ILE A 144 -3.12 10.43 -6.73
C ILE A 144 -4.50 11.07 -6.61
N VAL A 145 -4.66 12.12 -5.80
CA VAL A 145 -5.95 12.78 -5.51
C VAL A 145 -6.57 13.37 -6.78
N LYS A 146 -5.75 13.96 -7.67
CA LYS A 146 -6.22 14.55 -8.93
C LYS A 146 -6.98 13.57 -9.84
N ASN A 147 -6.66 12.29 -9.74
CA ASN A 147 -7.15 11.25 -10.64
C ASN A 147 -8.11 10.27 -9.94
N GLU A 148 -8.58 10.59 -8.74
CA GLU A 148 -9.52 9.73 -7.98
C GLU A 148 -10.86 9.57 -8.68
N ILE A 149 -11.45 8.38 -8.52
CA ILE A 149 -12.77 8.07 -9.06
C ILE A 149 -13.68 7.69 -7.89
N PHE A 150 -14.68 8.51 -7.61
CA PHE A 150 -15.68 8.23 -6.58
C PHE A 150 -16.98 7.76 -7.23
N THR A 151 -17.39 6.54 -6.90
CA THR A 151 -18.66 5.95 -7.37
C THR A 151 -19.77 6.03 -6.32
N HIS A 152 -19.43 6.45 -5.10
CA HIS A 152 -20.32 6.60 -3.95
C HIS A 152 -20.45 8.07 -3.54
N PRO A 153 -21.53 8.47 -2.83
CA PRO A 153 -21.65 9.81 -2.26
C PRO A 153 -20.50 10.11 -1.28
N THR A 154 -19.88 11.27 -1.45
CA THR A 154 -18.79 11.73 -0.60
C THR A 154 -19.12 13.02 0.12
N ASN A 155 -18.49 13.23 1.28
CA ASN A 155 -18.47 14.55 1.93
C ASN A 155 -17.43 15.47 1.27
N GLN A 156 -17.27 16.69 1.82
CA GLN A 156 -16.30 17.68 1.32
C GLN A 156 -14.83 17.20 1.37
N TYR A 157 -14.54 16.13 2.10
CA TYR A 157 -13.21 15.51 2.22
C TYR A 157 -13.07 14.26 1.35
N GLY A 158 -13.99 13.97 0.44
CA GLY A 158 -13.94 12.77 -0.40
C GLY A 158 -14.14 11.46 0.37
N LEU A 159 -14.75 11.51 1.56
CA LEU A 159 -15.01 10.32 2.38
C LEU A 159 -16.44 9.82 2.15
N THR A 160 -16.57 8.51 1.96
CA THR A 160 -17.83 7.76 1.88
C THR A 160 -18.14 7.16 3.24
N LYS A 161 -19.42 7.15 3.64
CA LYS A 161 -19.89 6.38 4.80
C LYS A 161 -19.93 4.90 4.46
N VAL A 162 -19.11 4.10 5.12
CA VAL A 162 -18.90 2.67 4.82
C VAL A 162 -19.38 1.75 5.95
N ASN A 163 -20.37 2.18 6.73
CA ASN A 163 -21.00 1.34 7.74
C ASN A 163 -21.48 0.03 7.11
N GLY A 164 -21.11 -1.11 7.71
CA GLY A 164 -21.38 -2.44 7.16
C GLY A 164 -20.29 -2.99 6.24
N ALA A 165 -19.22 -2.23 5.95
CA ALA A 165 -18.06 -2.76 5.24
C ALA A 165 -17.40 -3.91 6.01
N THR A 166 -16.98 -4.94 5.27
CA THR A 166 -16.18 -6.04 5.82
C THR A 166 -14.71 -5.75 5.58
N PHE A 167 -14.01 -5.29 6.61
CA PHE A 167 -12.55 -5.12 6.54
C PHE A 167 -11.83 -6.46 6.43
N LYS A 168 -10.71 -6.45 5.71
CA LYS A 168 -9.84 -7.60 5.40
C LYS A 168 -8.38 -7.22 5.64
N LYS A 169 -7.43 -8.10 5.28
CA LYS A 169 -6.00 -7.84 5.44
C LYS A 169 -5.48 -6.78 4.47
N ASP A 170 -5.92 -6.84 3.22
CA ASP A 170 -5.37 -5.98 2.18
C ASP A 170 -6.34 -4.91 1.67
N GLY A 171 -7.55 -4.88 2.20
CA GLY A 171 -8.65 -4.08 1.72
C GLY A 171 -9.94 -4.24 2.52
N LEU A 172 -11.05 -3.83 1.93
CA LEU A 172 -12.39 -3.97 2.49
C LEU A 172 -13.39 -4.35 1.40
N ILE A 173 -14.43 -5.08 1.77
CA ILE A 173 -15.60 -5.34 0.91
C ILE A 173 -16.72 -4.38 1.29
N PHE A 174 -17.28 -3.68 0.30
CA PHE A 174 -18.39 -2.77 0.49
C PHE A 174 -19.30 -2.79 -0.75
N GLU A 175 -20.59 -3.03 -0.53
CA GLU A 175 -21.63 -3.05 -1.59
C GLU A 175 -21.30 -3.90 -2.83
N GLY A 176 -20.81 -5.14 -2.62
CA GLY A 176 -20.52 -6.08 -3.71
C GLY A 176 -19.20 -5.82 -4.45
N LYS A 177 -18.40 -4.85 -3.99
CA LYS A 177 -17.06 -4.55 -4.51
C LYS A 177 -16.01 -4.76 -3.44
N GLY A 178 -14.87 -5.31 -3.84
CA GLY A 178 -13.65 -5.31 -3.02
C GLY A 178 -12.79 -4.11 -3.36
N TYR A 179 -12.29 -3.42 -2.34
CA TYR A 179 -11.39 -2.26 -2.47
C TYR A 179 -10.08 -2.57 -1.77
N TYR A 180 -8.96 -2.58 -2.49
CA TYR A 180 -7.66 -2.61 -1.81
C TYR A 180 -7.45 -1.32 -1.00
N TYR A 181 -6.86 -1.45 0.19
CA TYR A 181 -6.42 -0.28 0.94
C TYR A 181 -5.38 0.48 0.14
N ASN A 182 -5.48 1.81 0.15
CA ASN A 182 -4.52 2.69 -0.51
C ASN A 182 -3.07 2.42 -0.02
N CYS A 183 -2.10 2.79 -0.85
CA CYS A 183 -0.67 2.59 -0.57
C CYS A 183 -0.15 3.30 0.70
N PHE A 184 -0.93 4.19 1.31
CA PHE A 184 -0.57 4.89 2.55
C PHE A 184 -1.15 4.26 3.81
N THR A 185 -2.05 3.31 3.67
CA THR A 185 -2.71 2.63 4.78
C THR A 185 -1.70 1.73 5.48
N ASN A 186 -1.61 1.82 6.80
CA ASN A 186 -0.79 0.92 7.58
C ASN A 186 -1.46 -0.46 7.63
N LYS A 187 -0.85 -1.44 6.95
CA LYS A 187 -1.36 -2.82 6.86
C LYS A 187 -0.74 -3.75 7.92
N THR A 188 -0.13 -3.20 8.98
CA THR A 188 0.42 -4.02 10.06
C THR A 188 -0.70 -4.75 10.78
N ILE A 189 -0.51 -6.05 10.96
CA ILE A 189 -1.41 -6.95 11.68
C ILE A 189 -0.98 -6.98 13.16
N ILE A 190 -1.94 -7.04 14.10
CA ILE A 190 -1.63 -7.08 15.54
C ILE A 190 -1.24 -8.49 15.98
N ASN A 191 -2.09 -9.48 15.68
CA ASN A 191 -1.81 -10.90 15.91
C ASN A 191 -1.63 -11.64 14.57
N PRO A 192 -0.61 -12.49 14.39
CA PRO A 192 -0.37 -13.23 13.15
C PRO A 192 -1.58 -13.97 12.56
N LEU A 193 -2.54 -14.36 13.40
CA LEU A 193 -3.75 -15.08 13.03
C LEU A 193 -4.96 -14.17 12.76
N ASP A 194 -4.86 -12.86 12.99
CA ASP A 194 -5.94 -11.92 12.70
C ASP A 194 -6.27 -11.96 11.19
N SER A 195 -7.57 -11.89 10.89
CA SER A 195 -8.11 -11.79 9.53
C SER A 195 -8.14 -10.36 9.00
N THR A 196 -7.81 -9.37 9.83
CA THR A 196 -7.81 -7.94 9.51
C THR A 196 -6.52 -7.26 10.00
N VAL A 197 -6.25 -6.07 9.48
CA VAL A 197 -5.15 -5.21 9.91
C VAL A 197 -5.49 -4.47 11.19
N GLY A 198 -4.48 -3.98 11.91
CA GLY A 198 -4.65 -3.45 13.26
C GLY A 198 -5.66 -2.31 13.37
N PHE A 199 -5.64 -1.35 12.44
CA PHE A 199 -6.62 -0.26 12.48
C PHE A 199 -8.06 -0.76 12.28
N ALA A 200 -8.25 -1.73 11.38
CA ALA A 200 -9.56 -2.31 11.11
C ALA A 200 -10.06 -3.13 12.30
N LYS A 201 -9.16 -3.86 12.96
CA LYS A 201 -9.45 -4.56 14.22
C LYS A 201 -9.88 -3.59 15.32
N ILE A 202 -9.17 -2.47 15.49
CA ILE A 202 -9.56 -1.41 16.46
C ILE A 202 -10.94 -0.85 16.12
N ILE A 203 -11.23 -0.59 14.84
CA ILE A 203 -12.57 -0.13 14.43
C ILE A 203 -13.64 -1.18 14.78
N GLN A 204 -13.39 -2.45 14.50
CA GLN A 204 -14.33 -3.54 14.79
C GLN A 204 -14.55 -3.78 16.28
N ASP A 205 -13.48 -3.71 17.07
CA ASP A 205 -13.50 -4.08 18.49
C ASP A 205 -13.88 -2.89 19.40
N GLU A 206 -13.59 -1.64 18.99
CA GLU A 206 -13.68 -0.46 19.88
C GLU A 206 -14.59 0.67 19.39
N ALA A 207 -14.91 0.78 18.09
CA ALA A 207 -15.58 1.98 17.57
C ALA A 207 -17.07 2.13 18.00
N GLY A 208 -17.69 1.07 18.52
CA GLY A 208 -19.08 1.10 18.98
C GLY A 208 -20.07 1.43 17.86
N ASP A 209 -21.14 2.17 18.19
CA ASP A 209 -22.13 2.67 17.22
C ASP A 209 -21.69 4.03 16.67
N CYS A 210 -20.82 4.03 15.67
CA CYS A 210 -20.34 5.24 15.01
C CYS A 210 -20.36 5.13 13.48
N ASP A 211 -20.32 6.28 12.82
CA ASP A 211 -20.13 6.33 11.37
C ASP A 211 -18.66 6.11 11.02
N ILE A 212 -18.41 5.17 10.10
CA ILE A 212 -17.07 4.92 9.57
C ILE A 212 -16.99 5.63 8.22
N LEU A 213 -16.15 6.65 8.14
CA LEU A 213 -15.92 7.40 6.92
C LEU A 213 -14.59 6.98 6.29
N TYR A 214 -14.63 6.53 5.03
CA TYR A 214 -13.44 6.03 4.32
C TYR A 214 -13.36 6.59 2.90
N ARG A 215 -12.14 6.86 2.43
CA ARG A 215 -11.88 7.34 1.07
C ARG A 215 -11.88 6.16 0.10
N LEU A 216 -13.02 5.90 -0.53
CA LEU A 216 -13.19 4.82 -1.51
C LEU A 216 -12.87 5.29 -2.93
N ASP A 217 -11.66 5.00 -3.39
CA ASP A 217 -11.25 5.24 -4.78
C ASP A 217 -11.53 3.98 -5.64
N ASP A 218 -12.38 4.13 -6.64
CA ASP A 218 -12.82 3.05 -7.52
C ASP A 218 -11.68 2.47 -8.38
N ARG A 219 -10.57 3.21 -8.55
CA ARG A 219 -9.33 2.69 -9.16
C ARG A 219 -8.74 1.52 -8.38
N LEU A 220 -9.02 1.42 -7.07
CA LEU A 220 -8.61 0.31 -6.21
C LEU A 220 -9.67 -0.81 -6.12
N SER A 221 -10.81 -0.63 -6.79
CA SER A 221 -11.94 -1.55 -6.71
C SER A 221 -11.82 -2.74 -7.66
N MET A 222 -12.52 -3.82 -7.35
CA MET A 222 -12.77 -4.96 -8.21
C MET A 222 -14.08 -5.65 -7.78
N PRO A 223 -14.66 -6.52 -8.63
CA PRO A 223 -15.77 -7.36 -8.20
C PRO A 223 -15.40 -8.14 -6.93
N GLU A 224 -16.33 -8.25 -5.97
CA GLU A 224 -16.08 -8.98 -4.72
C GLU A 224 -15.58 -10.42 -4.95
N GLN A 225 -16.05 -11.07 -6.02
CA GLN A 225 -15.66 -12.45 -6.35
C GLN A 225 -14.19 -12.57 -6.81
N GLU A 226 -13.58 -11.48 -7.26
CA GLU A 226 -12.17 -11.41 -7.65
C GLU A 226 -11.27 -10.96 -6.49
N TYR A 227 -11.85 -10.38 -5.42
CA TYR A 227 -11.06 -9.89 -4.29
C TYR A 227 -10.37 -11.03 -3.55
N GLN A 228 -9.07 -10.85 -3.33
CA GLN A 228 -8.28 -11.75 -2.50
C GLN A 228 -7.25 -10.97 -1.67
N ASP A 229 -7.11 -11.39 -0.41
CA ASP A 229 -5.99 -10.99 0.44
C ASP A 229 -4.72 -11.69 -0.05
N TYR A 230 -3.66 -10.93 -0.27
CA TYR A 230 -2.35 -11.41 -0.68
C TYR A 230 -1.38 -11.46 0.50
N THR A 231 -1.63 -10.72 1.58
CA THR A 231 -0.79 -10.72 2.78
C THR A 231 -0.91 -12.06 3.51
N GLY A 232 0.24 -12.75 3.64
CA GLY A 232 0.34 -14.02 4.36
C GLY A 232 0.36 -13.84 5.88
N VAL A 233 0.87 -14.86 6.59
CA VAL A 233 1.10 -14.77 8.04
C VAL A 233 2.21 -13.75 8.28
N SER A 234 1.87 -12.64 8.95
CA SER A 234 2.84 -11.66 9.40
C SER A 234 3.34 -12.06 10.78
N PHE A 235 4.67 -12.12 10.94
CA PHE A 235 5.31 -12.32 12.25
C PHE A 235 5.66 -11.01 12.95
N ALA A 236 5.25 -9.86 12.39
CA ALA A 236 5.45 -8.58 13.02
C ALA A 236 4.44 -8.42 14.17
N LYS A 237 4.95 -8.25 15.39
CA LYS A 237 4.15 -7.78 16.51
C LYS A 237 3.96 -6.28 16.36
N PHE A 238 2.71 -5.81 16.39
CA PHE A 238 2.44 -4.39 16.52
C PHE A 238 2.94 -3.91 17.91
N TYR A 239 3.93 -3.02 17.90
CA TYR A 239 4.35 -2.26 19.07
C TYR A 239 4.15 -0.79 18.77
N GLY A 240 2.98 -0.26 19.15
CA GLY A 240 2.76 1.18 19.17
C GLY A 240 3.31 1.79 20.47
N PRO A 241 3.76 3.06 20.47
CA PRO A 241 4.09 3.74 21.71
C PRO A 241 2.85 3.80 22.60
N GLN A 242 2.97 3.33 23.84
CA GLN A 242 1.97 3.56 24.86
C GLN A 242 2.34 4.81 25.64
N PHE A 243 1.43 5.77 25.70
CA PHE A 243 1.63 6.97 26.50
C PHE A 243 0.92 6.80 27.83
N ARG A 244 1.69 6.88 28.92
CA ARG A 244 1.16 6.92 30.28
C ARG A 244 1.33 8.33 30.81
N PHE A 245 0.22 8.97 31.11
CA PHE A 245 0.18 10.34 31.60
C PHE A 245 -0.01 10.34 33.10
N GLU A 246 0.75 11.18 33.79
CA GLU A 246 0.52 11.45 35.21
C GLU A 246 -0.77 12.27 35.37
N PRO A 247 -1.53 12.09 36.47
CA PRO A 247 -2.66 12.94 36.78
C PRO A 247 -2.27 14.43 36.77
N GLY A 248 -3.08 15.27 36.12
CA GLY A 248 -2.87 16.72 36.06
C GLY A 248 -1.89 17.23 35.00
N VAL A 249 -1.29 16.35 34.18
CA VAL A 249 -0.31 16.74 33.13
C VAL A 249 -0.91 17.62 32.02
N PHE A 250 -2.25 17.68 31.92
CA PHE A 250 -2.99 18.49 30.96
C PHE A 250 -3.69 19.69 31.60
N SER A 251 -3.14 20.23 32.70
CA SER A 251 -3.65 21.45 33.35
C SER A 251 -3.31 22.75 32.60
N ALA A 252 -2.34 22.70 31.69
CA ALA A 252 -2.00 23.82 30.83
C ALA A 252 -2.98 23.95 29.65
N PRO A 253 -3.20 25.15 29.08
CA PRO A 253 -4.05 25.34 27.89
C PRO A 253 -3.61 24.52 26.67
N LYS A 254 -2.33 24.12 26.64
CA LYS A 254 -1.74 23.30 25.58
C LYS A 254 -0.51 22.57 26.13
N THR A 255 -0.49 21.26 26.00
CA THR A 255 0.66 20.41 26.28
C THR A 255 1.23 19.89 24.97
N ILE A 256 2.54 20.00 24.78
CA ILE A 256 3.26 19.51 23.59
C ILE A 256 4.28 18.48 24.05
N ILE A 257 4.20 17.28 23.48
CA ILE A 257 5.09 16.16 23.77
C ILE A 257 5.79 15.77 22.46
N VAL A 258 7.10 15.61 22.51
CA VAL A 258 7.89 15.18 21.36
C VAL A 258 8.67 13.94 21.74
N HIS A 259 8.38 12.83 21.07
CA HIS A 259 9.18 11.61 21.15
C HIS A 259 10.12 11.55 19.96
N ILE A 260 11.36 11.14 20.16
CA ILE A 260 12.39 11.04 19.11
C ILE A 260 12.94 9.62 19.12
N ASP A 261 12.95 8.97 17.96
CA ASP A 261 13.69 7.72 17.77
C ASP A 261 15.19 8.07 17.66
N GLU A 262 16.01 7.60 18.59
CA GLU A 262 17.44 7.93 18.62
C GLU A 262 18.23 7.35 17.43
N LYS A 263 17.70 6.32 16.77
CA LYS A 263 18.36 5.64 15.63
C LYS A 263 18.00 6.30 14.31
N THR A 264 16.71 6.56 14.08
CA THR A 264 16.24 7.13 12.81
C THR A 264 16.14 8.65 12.84
N LEU A 265 16.11 9.25 14.04
CA LEU A 265 15.81 10.66 14.30
C LEU A 265 14.40 11.08 13.89
N ASP A 266 13.54 10.12 13.56
CA ASP A 266 12.11 10.37 13.34
C ASP A 266 11.49 10.85 14.64
N LYS A 267 10.51 11.74 14.52
CA LYS A 267 9.81 12.28 15.68
C LYS A 267 8.33 11.93 15.62
N LEU A 268 7.75 11.79 16.80
CA LEU A 268 6.31 11.75 17.00
C LEU A 268 5.93 12.97 17.84
N LEU A 269 5.22 13.90 17.21
CA LEU A 269 4.72 15.10 17.87
C LEU A 269 3.30 14.80 18.36
N MET A 270 3.04 15.03 19.64
CA MET A 270 1.71 14.99 20.20
C MET A 270 1.37 16.34 20.83
N VAL A 271 0.15 16.80 20.61
CA VAL A 271 -0.38 18.02 21.21
C VAL A 271 -1.71 17.69 21.86
N VAL A 272 -1.87 18.04 23.14
CA VAL A 272 -3.12 17.89 23.88
C VAL A 272 -3.58 19.26 24.32
N LYS A 273 -4.80 19.64 23.95
CA LYS A 273 -5.43 20.91 24.34
C LYS A 273 -6.72 20.62 25.11
N PRO A 274 -6.81 20.95 26.40
CA PRO A 274 -8.08 20.96 27.11
C PRO A 274 -9.02 21.99 26.48
N CYS A 275 -10.26 21.62 26.25
CA CYS A 275 -11.28 22.42 25.60
C CYS A 275 -12.64 22.17 26.25
N VAL A 276 -13.59 23.06 26.01
CA VAL A 276 -14.99 22.92 26.45
C VAL A 276 -15.87 22.82 25.20
N ASP A 277 -16.72 21.81 25.13
CA ASP A 277 -17.70 21.67 24.07
C ASP A 277 -18.73 22.79 24.18
N SER A 278 -18.77 23.68 23.19
CA SER A 278 -19.68 24.83 23.17
C SER A 278 -21.17 24.47 23.22
N LYS A 279 -21.55 23.23 22.84
CA LYS A 279 -22.95 22.78 22.80
C LYS A 279 -23.38 22.12 24.10
N THR A 280 -22.50 21.32 24.70
CA THR A 280 -22.83 20.52 25.89
C THR A 280 -22.27 21.10 27.18
N GLY A 281 -21.25 21.97 27.10
CA GLY A 281 -20.51 22.50 28.25
C GLY A 281 -19.53 21.50 28.85
N GLU A 282 -19.34 20.33 28.24
CA GLU A 282 -18.48 19.27 28.77
C GLU A 282 -17.01 19.50 28.39
N ASP A 283 -16.10 19.16 29.31
CA ASP A 283 -14.67 19.18 29.07
C ASP A 283 -14.26 18.03 28.12
N PHE A 284 -13.40 18.35 27.16
CA PHE A 284 -12.77 17.36 26.30
C PHE A 284 -11.31 17.72 26.03
N TRP A 285 -10.53 16.73 25.62
CA TRP A 285 -9.16 16.90 25.16
C TRP A 285 -9.13 16.81 23.65
N HIS A 286 -8.69 17.89 23.00
CA HIS A 286 -8.30 17.82 21.60
C HIS A 286 -6.89 17.26 21.52
N VAL A 287 -6.80 16.01 21.08
CA VAL A 287 -5.54 15.26 20.93
C VAL A 287 -5.14 15.29 19.46
N GLU A 288 -3.93 15.75 19.18
CA GLU A 288 -3.32 15.78 17.84
C GLU A 288 -2.01 14.99 17.88
N ILE A 289 -1.77 14.15 16.88
CA ILE A 289 -0.56 13.34 16.73
C ILE A 289 -0.05 13.49 15.30
N GLU A 290 1.24 13.80 15.12
CA GLU A 290 1.88 13.86 13.82
C GLU A 290 3.21 13.10 13.79
N THR A 291 3.37 12.21 12.81
CA THR A 291 4.66 11.56 12.53
C THR A 291 5.52 12.50 11.70
N LEU A 292 6.74 12.79 12.15
CA LEU A 292 7.66 13.71 11.51
C LEU A 292 8.95 12.96 11.13
N PRO A 293 9.04 12.43 9.90
CA PRO A 293 10.23 11.71 9.44
C PRO A 293 11.48 12.61 9.43
N TYR A 294 12.63 12.05 9.72
CA TYR A 294 13.89 12.75 9.55
C TYR A 294 14.20 12.92 8.05
N SER A 295 14.56 14.14 7.65
CA SER A 295 14.79 14.46 6.23
C SER A 295 16.05 15.31 6.05
N THR A 296 17.06 14.76 5.39
CA THR A 296 18.36 15.42 5.12
C THR A 296 18.63 15.70 3.65
N THR A 297 17.92 15.05 2.72
CA THR A 297 18.19 15.11 1.28
C THR A 297 17.20 16.02 0.58
N TYR A 298 17.70 17.05 -0.11
CA TYR A 298 16.96 18.22 -0.64
C TYR A 298 15.92 17.97 -1.76
N THR A 299 15.65 16.72 -2.14
CA THR A 299 15.03 16.41 -3.45
C THR A 299 13.69 15.70 -3.39
N LYS A 300 13.07 15.51 -2.21
CA LYS A 300 11.84 14.72 -2.09
C LYS A 300 10.74 15.40 -1.26
N ASN A 301 9.50 15.16 -1.65
CA ASN A 301 8.33 15.47 -0.82
C ASN A 301 8.39 14.64 0.48
N VAL A 302 7.99 15.26 1.59
CA VAL A 302 7.91 14.61 2.91
C VAL A 302 6.45 14.32 3.21
N ILE A 303 6.12 13.06 3.47
CA ILE A 303 4.78 12.64 3.83
C ILE A 303 4.71 12.42 5.34
N THR A 304 3.79 13.11 6.00
CA THR A 304 3.49 12.92 7.43
C THR A 304 2.15 12.21 7.60
N THR A 305 2.01 11.53 8.72
CA THR A 305 0.73 10.99 9.19
C THR A 305 0.23 11.91 10.28
N PHE A 306 -0.98 12.44 10.13
CA PHE A 306 -1.65 13.25 11.12
C PHE A 306 -2.90 12.53 11.59
N LEU A 307 -3.07 12.45 12.91
CA LEU A 307 -4.27 11.94 13.55
C LEU A 307 -4.74 13.00 14.55
N HIS A 308 -6.04 13.26 14.59
CA HIS A 308 -6.60 14.00 15.71
C HIS A 308 -7.89 13.39 16.20
N GLY A 309 -8.26 13.71 17.43
CA GLY A 309 -9.51 13.28 18.02
C GLY A 309 -9.92 14.14 19.19
N MET A 310 -11.21 14.06 19.51
CA MET A 310 -11.82 14.71 20.66
C MET A 310 -12.17 13.66 21.70
N TYR A 311 -11.37 13.60 22.78
CA TYR A 311 -11.54 12.66 23.87
C TYR A 311 -12.27 13.29 25.05
N TYR A 312 -13.37 12.69 25.51
CA TYR A 312 -14.14 13.15 26.67
C TYR A 312 -13.71 12.33 27.89
N PRO A 313 -12.85 12.86 28.77
CA PRO A 313 -12.21 12.08 29.84
C PRO A 313 -13.20 11.49 30.84
N GLU A 314 -14.25 12.23 31.20
CA GLU A 314 -15.30 11.76 32.12
C GLU A 314 -16.10 10.57 31.56
N LYS A 315 -16.21 10.47 30.24
CA LYS A 315 -16.93 9.40 29.55
C LYS A 315 -16.01 8.26 29.11
N GLY A 316 -14.70 8.51 29.05
CA GLY A 316 -13.72 7.54 28.55
C GLY A 316 -13.85 7.24 27.05
N ILE A 317 -14.36 8.19 26.24
CA ILE A 317 -14.64 7.95 24.80
C ILE A 317 -14.05 9.03 23.90
N PHE A 318 -13.76 8.67 22.66
CA PHE A 318 -13.56 9.62 21.57
C PHE A 318 -14.90 9.89 20.88
N SER A 319 -15.22 11.16 20.64
CA SER A 319 -16.41 11.54 19.84
C SER A 319 -16.15 11.48 18.34
N HIS A 320 -14.89 11.70 17.93
CA HIS A 320 -14.42 11.48 16.57
C HIS A 320 -12.91 11.25 16.59
N ILE A 321 -12.43 10.57 15.54
CA ILE A 321 -11.02 10.39 15.24
C ILE A 321 -10.85 10.56 13.73
N ASP A 322 -9.99 11.49 13.32
CA ASP A 322 -9.66 11.73 11.93
C ASP A 322 -8.21 11.33 11.66
N TYR A 323 -8.00 10.68 10.52
CA TYR A 323 -6.69 10.22 10.06
C TYR A 323 -6.40 10.78 8.67
N THR A 324 -5.26 11.45 8.52
CA THR A 324 -4.87 12.09 7.26
C THR A 324 -3.39 11.87 6.97
N LYS A 325 -3.06 11.81 5.68
CA LYS A 325 -1.68 11.92 5.20
C LYS A 325 -1.47 13.30 4.62
N ASN A 326 -0.47 14.02 5.11
CA ASN A 326 -0.08 15.32 4.57
C ASN A 326 1.18 15.16 3.74
N GLN A 327 1.27 15.91 2.64
CA GLN A 327 2.47 16.01 1.82
C GLN A 327 2.99 17.45 1.88
N TYR A 328 4.29 17.59 2.13
CA TYR A 328 4.97 18.88 2.13
C TYR A 328 6.14 18.84 1.15
N SER A 329 6.40 19.98 0.50
CA SER A 329 7.75 20.19 -0.03
C SER A 329 8.73 20.22 1.13
N GLN A 330 9.96 19.83 0.87
CA GLN A 330 10.97 19.78 1.92
C GLN A 330 11.29 21.14 2.55
N SER A 331 11.32 22.21 1.75
CA SER A 331 11.53 23.57 2.27
C SER A 331 10.45 23.95 3.28
N LEU A 332 9.19 23.66 2.96
CA LEU A 332 8.05 23.90 3.85
C LEU A 332 8.13 23.02 5.10
N TYR A 333 8.48 21.74 4.94
CA TYR A 333 8.65 20.81 6.06
C TYR A 333 9.75 21.27 7.04
N ILE A 334 10.93 21.64 6.54
CA ILE A 334 12.05 22.13 7.35
C ILE A 334 11.68 23.45 8.04
N GLN A 335 11.02 24.37 7.33
CA GLN A 335 10.55 25.63 7.90
C GLN A 335 9.54 25.40 9.04
N LYS A 336 8.63 24.43 8.88
CA LYS A 336 7.58 24.15 9.87
C LYS A 336 8.10 23.42 11.10
N TYR A 337 9.08 22.51 10.95
CA TYR A 337 9.46 21.56 12.01
C TYR A 337 10.94 21.57 12.43
N THR A 338 11.81 22.32 11.74
CA THR A 338 13.26 22.35 12.02
C THR A 338 13.76 23.75 12.36
N ALA A 339 13.22 24.79 11.72
CA ALA A 339 13.52 26.18 12.05
C ALA A 339 12.43 26.77 12.98
N ASN A 340 12.80 27.18 14.18
CA ASN A 340 12.00 27.95 15.15
C ASN A 340 11.01 27.21 16.08
N CYS A 341 11.45 26.20 16.83
CA CYS A 341 10.78 25.87 18.09
C CYS A 341 11.44 26.62 19.27
N LYS A 342 11.09 27.90 19.49
CA LYS A 342 11.25 28.57 20.80
C LYS A 342 10.13 28.14 21.76
N CYS A 343 9.83 26.85 21.81
CA CYS A 343 8.90 26.30 22.79
C CYS A 343 9.74 25.70 23.91
N LYS A 344 9.37 25.95 25.18
CA LYS A 344 9.87 25.15 26.30
C LYS A 344 9.49 23.70 26.01
N LEU A 345 10.45 22.91 25.54
CA LEU A 345 10.31 21.48 25.38
C LEU A 345 10.26 20.90 26.80
N ASP A 346 9.11 20.37 27.22
CA ASP A 346 9.10 19.43 28.34
C ASP A 346 9.57 18.08 27.77
N THR A 347 10.89 17.91 27.68
CA THR A 347 11.52 16.64 27.30
C THR A 347 11.29 15.63 28.41
N ARG A 348 10.17 14.92 28.36
CA ARG A 348 9.97 13.72 29.18
C ARG A 348 10.41 12.51 28.37
N THR A 349 11.62 12.03 28.63
CA THR A 349 12.08 10.72 28.16
C THR A 349 11.26 9.65 28.88
N VAL A 350 10.17 9.18 28.25
CA VAL A 350 9.46 8.00 28.75
C VAL A 350 10.25 6.78 28.29
N LYS A 351 10.89 6.08 29.24
CA LYS A 351 11.47 4.77 28.97
C LYS A 351 10.36 3.85 28.50
N ILE A 352 10.45 3.38 27.26
CA ILE A 352 9.63 2.29 26.76
C ILE A 352 10.17 1.02 27.42
N SER A 353 9.38 0.42 28.31
CA SER A 353 9.64 -0.91 28.88
C SER A 353 9.11 -2.00 27.98
#